data_AF-A0AAJ2U583-F1
#
_entry.id   AF-A0AAJ2U583-F1
#
_cell.length_a   1.000
_cell.length_b   1.000
_cell.length_c   1.000
_cell.angle_alpha   90.00
_cell.angle_beta   90.00
_cell.angle_gamma   90.00
#
_symmetry.space_group_name_H-M   'P 1'
#
loop_
_entity.id
_entity.type
_entity.pdbx_description
1 polymer ?
#
loop_
_entity_poly.entity_id
_entity_poly.type
_entity_poly.pdbx_seq_one_letter_code
_entity_poly.pdbx_strand_id
1 'polypeptide(L)'
;LPHMLIAGGTGGGKTYFILTLIEALLKTDAKLYILDPKNADLADLATVMPDVYYKKEDMITCIDEFYESMMTRSEEMKKMPNYKTGENYAYLG
;
A
#
# COMPACT_ATOMS: atom_id res chain seq x y z
N LEU A 1 -13.07 -4.26 -4.94
CA LEU A 1 -11.96 -4.03 -5.89
C LEU A 1 -10.75 -3.61 -5.05
N PRO A 2 -9.71 -4.45 -4.89
CA PRO A 2 -8.62 -4.19 -3.93
C PRO A 2 -7.51 -3.25 -4.47
N HIS A 3 -7.62 -2.81 -5.72
CA HIS A 3 -6.64 -1.95 -6.39
C HIS A 3 -7.33 -0.82 -7.15
N MET A 4 -6.66 0.33 -7.21
CA MET A 4 -7.15 1.54 -7.87
C MET A 4 -6.04 2.13 -8.75
N LEU A 5 -6.39 2.54 -9.96
CA LEU A 5 -5.52 3.32 -10.84
C LEU A 5 -6.05 4.75 -10.94
N ILE A 6 -5.20 5.73 -10.66
CA ILE A 6 -5.52 7.16 -10.74
C ILE A 6 -4.71 7.77 -11.88
N ALA A 7 -5.38 8.36 -12.88
CA ALA A 7 -4.73 8.97 -14.04
C ALA A 7 -5.22 10.40 -14.26
N GLY A 8 -4.41 11.25 -14.89
CA GLY A 8 -4.75 12.65 -15.18
C GLY A 8 -3.54 13.52 -15.53
N GLY A 9 -3.78 14.68 -16.16
CA GLY A 9 -2.74 15.64 -16.53
C GLY A 9 -2.18 16.45 -15.36
N THR A 10 -1.11 17.22 -15.59
CA THR A 10 -0.61 18.22 -14.63
C THR A 10 -1.71 19.23 -14.29
N GLY A 11 -1.81 19.64 -13.02
CA GLY A 11 -2.87 20.52 -12.55
C GLY A 11 -4.23 19.85 -12.30
N GLY A 12 -4.40 18.57 -12.65
CA GLY A 12 -5.67 17.84 -12.45
C GLY A 12 -5.97 17.37 -11.01
N GLY A 13 -5.25 17.87 -10.00
CA GLY A 13 -5.52 17.55 -8.59
C GLY A 13 -5.10 16.16 -8.09
N LYS A 14 -4.37 15.37 -8.89
CA LYS A 14 -3.95 14.00 -8.51
C LYS A 14 -3.22 13.93 -7.17
N THR A 15 -2.24 14.81 -6.95
CA THR A 15 -1.47 14.86 -5.71
C THR A 15 -2.37 15.12 -4.52
N TYR A 16 -3.26 16.12 -4.62
CA TYR A 16 -4.20 16.46 -3.55
C TYR A 16 -5.18 15.33 -3.25
N PHE A 17 -5.66 14.62 -4.28
CA PHE A 17 -6.51 13.45 -4.11
C PHE A 17 -5.78 12.32 -3.38
N ILE A 18 -4.53 12.02 -3.75
CA ILE A 18 -3.70 11.01 -3.07
C ILE A 18 -3.45 11.42 -1.62
N LEU A 19 -3.13 12.70 -1.35
CA LEU A 19 -2.94 13.21 0.02
C LEU A 19 -4.20 13.08 0.86
N THR A 20 -5.37 13.36 0.28
CA THR A 20 -6.67 13.16 0.96
C THR A 20 -6.89 11.68 1.32
N LEU A 21 -6.53 10.75 0.42
CA LEU A 21 -6.59 9.32 0.70
C LEU A 21 -5.63 8.91 1.82
N ILE A 22 -4.40 9.41 1.80
CA ILE A 22 -3.41 9.16 2.85
C ILE A 22 -3.94 9.67 4.20
N GLU A 23 -4.46 10.90 4.26
CA GLU A 23 -5.02 11.48 5.48
C GLU A 23 -6.18 10.65 6.04
N ALA A 24 -7.07 10.17 5.16
CA ALA A 24 -8.19 9.31 5.56
C ALA A 24 -7.70 7.95 6.10
N LEU A 25 -6.71 7.34 5.45
CA LEU A 25 -6.16 6.04 5.85
C LEU A 25 -5.34 6.13 7.15
N LEU A 26 -4.65 7.26 7.39
CA LEU A 26 -3.94 7.52 8.64
C LEU A 26 -4.87 7.57 9.87
N LYS A 27 -6.19 7.79 9.67
CA LYS A 27 -7.20 7.75 10.74
C LYS A 27 -7.73 6.32 11.00
N THR A 28 -7.10 5.31 10.42
CA THR A 28 -7.42 3.89 10.58
C THR A 28 -6.19 3.12 11.04
N ASP A 29 -6.33 1.82 11.30
CA ASP A 29 -5.21 0.93 11.64
C ASP A 29 -4.42 0.43 10.41
N ALA A 30 -4.59 1.08 9.25
CA ALA A 30 -3.90 0.71 8.03
C ALA A 30 -2.39 1.02 8.11
N LYS A 31 -1.57 0.02 7.80
CA LYS A 31 -0.14 0.24 7.53
C LYS A 31 0.00 0.84 6.12
N LEU A 32 0.63 2.01 6.04
CA LEU A 32 0.84 2.74 4.79
C LEU A 32 2.29 2.63 4.34
N TYR A 33 2.47 2.49 3.03
CA TYR A 33 3.76 2.55 2.34
C TYR A 33 3.62 3.54 1.19
N ILE A 34 4.51 4.53 1.12
CA ILE A 34 4.46 5.58 0.10
C ILE A 34 5.73 5.50 -0.73
N LEU A 35 5.58 5.32 -2.04
CA LEU A 35 6.69 5.21 -2.99
C LEU A 35 6.58 6.36 -4.00
N ASP A 36 7.50 7.32 -3.91
CA ASP A 36 7.54 8.49 -4.79
C ASP A 36 8.86 8.55 -5.58
N PRO A 37 8.92 7.94 -6.79
CA PRO A 37 10.14 7.90 -7.60
C PRO A 37 10.59 9.28 -8.10
N LYS A 38 9.73 10.31 -7.99
CA LYS A 38 10.08 11.68 -8.40
C LYS A 38 10.74 12.48 -7.29
N ASN A 39 10.71 11.99 -6.05
CA ASN A 39 11.11 12.74 -4.87
C ASN A 39 10.44 14.13 -4.82
N ALA A 40 9.11 14.14 -4.94
CA ALA A 40 8.28 15.34 -4.96
C ALA A 40 7.48 15.43 -3.64
N ASP A 41 6.28 16.04 -3.68
CA ASP A 41 5.47 16.35 -2.49
C ASP A 41 5.18 15.13 -1.59
N LEU A 42 5.13 13.92 -2.14
CA LEU A 42 4.86 12.71 -1.35
C LEU A 42 6.09 12.22 -0.58
N ALA A 43 7.30 12.44 -1.08
CA ALA A 43 8.53 12.06 -0.39
C ALA A 43 8.76 12.90 0.89
N ASP A 44 8.29 14.15 0.90
CA ASP A 44 8.39 15.03 2.08
C ASP A 44 7.61 14.51 3.29
N LEU A 45 6.63 13.64 3.08
CA LEU A 45 5.90 12.96 4.15
C LEU A 45 6.81 12.11 5.04
N ALA A 46 8.00 11.72 4.57
CA ALA A 46 9.02 11.02 5.37
C ALA A 46 9.40 11.78 6.65
N THR A 47 9.18 13.10 6.69
CA THR A 47 9.45 13.93 7.88
C THR A 47 8.44 13.74 9.00
N VAL A 48 7.24 13.25 8.69
CA VAL A 48 6.10 13.15 9.62
C VAL A 48 5.52 11.74 9.73
N MET A 49 5.89 10.82 8.84
CA MET A 49 5.49 9.42 8.90
C MET A 49 6.59 8.47 8.39
N PRO A 50 6.65 7.23 8.91
CA PRO A 50 7.59 6.22 8.43
C PRO A 50 7.15 5.64 7.07
N ASP A 51 7.99 4.75 6.52
CA ASP A 51 7.68 3.94 5.33
C ASP A 51 7.41 4.75 4.04
N VAL A 52 8.14 5.85 3.90
CA VAL A 52 8.15 6.71 2.71
C VAL A 52 9.49 6.59 1.99
N TYR A 53 9.45 6.21 0.71
CA TYR A 53 10.64 5.88 -0.08
C TYR A 53 10.65 6.61 -1.42
N TYR A 54 11.81 7.12 -1.81
CA TYR A 54 12.01 7.75 -3.13
C TYR A 54 13.22 7.20 -3.89
N LYS A 55 14.19 6.58 -3.18
CA LYS A 55 15.35 5.94 -3.80
C LYS A 55 14.93 4.63 -4.44
N LYS A 56 15.47 4.36 -5.63
CA LYS A 56 15.09 3.20 -6.44
C LYS A 56 15.31 1.89 -5.70
N GLU A 57 16.47 1.73 -5.06
CA GLU A 57 16.86 0.53 -4.35
C GLU A 57 15.90 0.27 -3.18
N ASP A 58 15.65 1.28 -2.36
CA ASP A 58 14.75 1.19 -1.20
C ASP A 58 13.30 0.87 -1.63
N MET A 59 12.83 1.46 -2.74
CA MET A 59 11.51 1.17 -3.30
C MET A 59 11.37 -0.28 -3.77
N ILE A 60 12.41 -0.84 -4.41
CA ILE A 60 12.41 -2.24 -4.83
C ILE A 60 12.35 -3.16 -3.61
N THR A 61 13.21 -2.90 -2.61
CA THR A 61 13.21 -3.67 -1.35
C THR A 61 11.84 -3.61 -0.66
N CYS A 62 11.22 -2.42 -0.58
CA CYS A 62 9.88 -2.27 0.00
C CYS A 62 8.82 -3.12 -0.73
N ILE A 63 8.88 -3.19 -2.07
CA ILE A 63 7.93 -3.99 -2.87
C ILE A 63 8.18 -5.49 -2.63
N ASP A 64 9.43 -5.93 -2.60
CA ASP A 64 9.79 -7.33 -2.34
C ASP A 64 9.32 -7.77 -0.95
N GLU A 65 9.58 -6.98 0.08
CA GLU A 65 9.12 -7.24 1.46
C GLU A 65 7.59 -7.27 1.56
N PHE A 66 6.90 -6.38 0.85
CA PHE A 66 5.44 -6.36 0.79
C PHE A 66 4.90 -7.65 0.15
N TYR A 67 5.52 -8.11 -0.94
CA TYR A 67 5.16 -9.35 -1.63
C TYR A 67 5.37 -10.57 -0.72
N GLU A 68 6.54 -10.70 -0.10
CA GLU A 68 6.84 -11.81 0.81
C GLU A 68 5.86 -11.85 1.98
N SER A 69 5.60 -10.69 2.60
CA SER A 69 4.61 -10.58 3.68
C SER A 69 3.19 -10.95 3.22
N MET A 70 2.83 -10.66 1.98
CA MET A 70 1.56 -11.10 1.39
C MET A 70 1.53 -12.62 1.20
N MET A 71 2.63 -13.21 0.72
CA MET A 71 2.73 -14.66 0.52
C MET A 71 2.66 -15.43 1.83
N THR A 72 3.39 -14.98 2.86
CA THR A 72 3.32 -15.58 4.21
C THR A 72 1.87 -15.58 4.74
N ARG A 73 1.18 -14.43 4.68
CA ARG A 73 -0.24 -14.34 5.08
C ARG A 73 -1.13 -15.28 4.28
N SER A 74 -0.89 -15.42 2.98
CA SER A 74 -1.65 -16.33 2.10
C SER A 74 -1.46 -17.80 2.50
N GLU A 75 -0.23 -18.20 2.85
CA GLU A 75 0.07 -19.55 3.33
C GLU A 75 -0.53 -19.83 4.71
N GLU A 76 -0.49 -18.86 5.62
CA GLU A 76 -1.12 -18.96 6.94
C GLU A 76 -2.64 -19.12 6.83
N MET A 77 -3.28 -18.34 5.96
CA MET A 77 -4.72 -18.46 5.68
C MET A 77 -5.10 -19.86 5.19
N LYS A 78 -4.27 -20.48 4.34
CA LYS A 78 -4.50 -21.85 3.86
C LYS A 78 -4.40 -22.92 4.96
N LYS A 79 -3.71 -22.63 6.06
CA LYS A 79 -3.57 -23.53 7.22
C LYS A 79 -4.72 -23.38 8.22
N MET A 80 -5.59 -22.37 8.05
CA MET A 80 -6.69 -22.12 9.00
C MET A 80 -7.76 -23.21 8.91
N PRO A 81 -8.36 -23.64 10.05
CA PRO A 81 -9.34 -24.74 10.07
C PRO A 81 -10.60 -24.50 9.23
N ASN A 82 -10.96 -23.23 9.00
CA ASN A 82 -12.11 -22.80 8.23
C ASN A 82 -11.78 -22.50 6.75
N TYR A 83 -10.56 -22.79 6.29
CA TYR A 83 -10.17 -22.61 4.90
C TYR A 83 -11.00 -23.49 3.95
N LYS A 84 -11.57 -22.85 2.92
CA LYS A 84 -12.31 -23.50 1.85
C LYS A 84 -11.71 -23.13 0.50
N THR A 85 -11.28 -24.15 -0.26
CA THR A 85 -10.81 -23.96 -1.62
C THR A 85 -11.93 -23.38 -2.49
N GLY A 86 -11.64 -22.28 -3.20
CA GLY A 86 -12.60 -21.59 -4.07
C GLY A 86 -13.30 -20.38 -3.45
N GLU A 87 -13.18 -20.20 -2.13
CA GLU A 87 -13.70 -19.01 -1.43
C GLU A 87 -12.61 -17.92 -1.30
N ASN A 88 -13.04 -16.65 -1.27
CA ASN A 88 -12.13 -15.51 -1.10
C ASN A 88 -11.67 -15.38 0.36
N TYR A 89 -10.53 -14.73 0.61
CA TYR A 89 -10.00 -14.46 1.96
C TYR A 89 -11.01 -13.75 2.87
N ALA A 90 -11.92 -12.93 2.31
CA ALA A 90 -13.00 -12.29 3.06
C ALA A 90 -13.99 -13.28 3.71
N TYR A 91 -13.95 -14.56 3.34
CA TYR A 91 -14.75 -15.62 3.95
C TYR A 91 -14.14 -16.14 5.27
N LEU A 92 -12.87 -15.82 5.54
CA LEU A 92 -12.14 -16.32 6.71
C LEU A 92 -12.36 -15.49 7.97
N GLY A 93 -13.10 -14.37 7.88
CA GLY A 93 -13.30 -13.38 8.95
C GLY A 93 -12.42 -12.16 8.72
#